data_AF-A0A7L8S6G2-F1
#
_entry.id   AF-A0A7L8S6G2-F1
#
_cell.length_a   1.000
_cell.length_b   1.000
_cell.length_c   1.000
_cell.angle_alpha   90.00
_cell.angle_beta   90.00
_cell.angle_gamma   90.00
#
_symmetry.space_group_name_H-M   'P 1'
#
loop_
_entity.id
_entity.type
_entity.pdbx_description
1 polymer ?
#
loop_
_entity_poly.entity_id
_entity_poly.type
_entity_poly.pdbx_seq_one_letter_code
_entity_poly.pdbx_strand_id
1 'polypeptide(L)'
;MNTSAAEPANPEPVFLDFTGIEVATASFLRESVLAFRDIVRGRRSKFYPVVANANDTVREELLELLMPRGDVLMLCALDEADAVTMAAPLGELDPKQRLTFDLVHEHGETDAGALMREYGKSEGVKHTTAWNNRLASLASLGLVIETSQGRAKRYRPLFEGV
;
A
#
# COMPACT_ATOMS: atom_id res chain seq x y z
N MET A 1 32.84 -5.93 -3.18
CA MET A 1 32.03 -5.79 -1.93
C MET A 1 30.67 -5.29 -2.36
N ASN A 2 29.62 -6.11 -2.29
CA ASN A 2 28.25 -5.66 -2.58
C ASN A 2 27.71 -4.94 -1.36
N THR A 3 27.77 -3.61 -1.35
CA THR A 3 27.03 -2.79 -0.37
C THR A 3 25.56 -2.80 -0.77
N SER A 4 24.77 -3.66 -0.13
CA SER A 4 23.32 -3.55 -0.11
C SER A 4 22.91 -2.24 0.58
N ALA A 5 21.93 -1.53 0.03
CA ALA A 5 21.37 -0.34 0.67
C ALA A 5 20.91 -0.66 2.11
N ALA A 6 21.20 0.24 3.05
CA ALA A 6 20.77 0.09 4.43
C ALA A 6 19.25 0.30 4.55
N GLU A 7 18.64 -0.41 5.50
CA GLU A 7 17.24 -0.20 5.88
C GLU A 7 17.02 1.27 6.31
N PRO A 8 15.98 1.97 5.80
CA PRO A 8 15.81 3.39 6.06
C PRO A 8 15.36 3.61 7.51
N ALA A 9 15.70 4.78 8.07
CA ALA A 9 15.33 5.11 9.43
C ALA A 9 13.81 5.32 9.60
N ASN A 10 13.12 5.76 8.53
CA ASN A 10 11.69 6.01 8.49
C ASN A 10 11.04 5.24 7.33
N PRO A 11 9.72 4.97 7.39
CA PRO A 11 8.97 4.48 6.25
C PRO A 11 9.20 5.33 4.99
N GLU A 12 9.59 4.70 3.89
CA GLU A 12 9.97 5.37 2.63
C GLU A 12 9.41 4.59 1.43
N PRO A 13 8.76 5.27 0.45
CA PRO A 13 8.34 4.62 -0.78
C PRO A 13 9.55 4.24 -1.64
N VAL A 14 9.46 3.10 -2.31
CA VAL A 14 10.41 2.69 -3.35
C VAL A 14 9.65 2.61 -4.66
N PHE A 15 9.94 3.55 -5.56
CA PHE A 15 9.29 3.62 -6.85
C PHE A 15 9.90 2.62 -7.83
N LEU A 16 9.06 1.70 -8.30
CA LEU A 16 9.34 0.88 -9.47
C LEU A 16 8.77 1.64 -10.66
N ASP A 17 9.59 2.47 -11.30
CA ASP A 17 9.18 3.39 -12.36
C ASP A 17 9.12 2.67 -13.72
N PHE A 18 7.92 2.67 -14.32
CA PHE A 18 7.63 2.09 -15.62
C PHE A 18 7.58 3.15 -16.75
N THR A 19 8.10 4.35 -16.51
CA THR A 19 8.24 5.37 -17.56
C THR A 19 8.99 4.80 -18.77
N GLY A 20 8.37 4.91 -19.94
CA GLY A 20 8.92 4.40 -21.20
C GLY A 20 8.82 2.88 -21.39
N ILE A 21 8.19 2.14 -20.45
CA ILE A 21 7.92 0.72 -20.62
C ILE A 21 6.56 0.54 -21.30
N GLU A 22 6.57 0.08 -22.55
CA GLU A 22 5.36 -0.16 -23.33
C GLU A 22 4.64 -1.43 -22.89
N VAL A 23 5.38 -2.51 -22.63
CA VAL A 23 4.85 -3.84 -22.27
C VAL A 23 5.74 -4.49 -21.22
N ALA A 24 5.13 -5.08 -20.19
CA ALA A 24 5.81 -5.93 -19.21
C ALA A 24 4.98 -7.21 -19.02
N THR A 25 5.58 -8.38 -19.26
CA THR A 25 4.84 -9.64 -19.22
C THR A 25 4.50 -10.05 -17.78
N ALA A 26 3.40 -10.80 -17.61
CA ALA A 26 3.01 -11.40 -16.35
C ALA A 26 4.11 -12.24 -15.65
N SER A 27 5.04 -12.85 -16.39
CA SER A 27 6.18 -13.56 -15.78
C SER A 27 7.21 -12.59 -15.22
N PHE A 28 7.56 -11.55 -15.98
CA PHE A 28 8.47 -10.50 -15.51
C PHE A 28 7.91 -9.79 -14.28
N LEU A 29 6.66 -9.33 -14.33
CA LEU A 29 6.02 -8.57 -13.24
C LEU A 29 5.90 -9.39 -11.94
N ARG A 30 5.68 -10.71 -12.06
CA ARG A 30 5.64 -11.62 -10.91
C ARG A 30 7.00 -11.76 -10.23
N GLU A 31 8.06 -11.99 -11.00
CA GLU A 31 9.41 -12.20 -10.48
C GLU A 31 10.13 -10.90 -10.11
N SER A 32 9.63 -9.75 -10.57
CA SER A 32 10.14 -8.42 -10.23
C SER A 32 9.27 -7.73 -9.19
N VAL A 33 8.14 -7.16 -9.59
CA VAL A 33 7.26 -6.33 -8.76
C VAL A 33 6.71 -7.10 -7.57
N LEU A 34 6.05 -8.24 -7.81
CA LEU A 34 5.39 -9.00 -6.74
C LEU A 34 6.41 -9.66 -5.81
N ALA A 35 7.42 -10.34 -6.37
CA ALA A 35 8.47 -10.96 -5.57
C ALA A 35 9.22 -9.93 -4.70
N PHE A 36 9.55 -8.76 -5.25
CA PHE A 36 10.17 -7.69 -4.47
C PHE A 36 9.25 -7.21 -3.35
N ARG A 37 7.97 -6.95 -3.66
CA ARG A 37 6.99 -6.55 -2.64
C ARG A 37 6.87 -7.58 -1.53
N ASP A 38 6.77 -8.86 -1.85
CA ASP A 38 6.62 -9.92 -0.87
C ASP A 38 7.86 -10.04 0.04
N ILE A 39 9.06 -9.90 -0.52
CA ILE A 39 10.31 -9.91 0.25
C ILE A 39 10.35 -8.71 1.22
N VAL A 40 10.04 -7.51 0.73
CA VAL A 40 10.13 -6.27 1.50
C VAL A 40 9.05 -6.24 2.60
N ARG A 41 7.79 -6.50 2.24
CA ARG A 41 6.66 -6.45 3.17
C ARG A 41 6.63 -7.64 4.12
N GLY A 42 7.03 -8.83 3.67
CA GLY A 42 7.14 -10.03 4.50
C GLY A 42 8.16 -9.89 5.65
N ARG A 43 9.19 -9.05 5.47
CA ARG A 43 10.18 -8.73 6.50
C ARG A 43 9.80 -7.53 7.38
N ARG A 44 8.62 -6.93 7.13
CA ARG A 44 8.17 -5.68 7.77
C ARG A 44 9.19 -4.54 7.62
N SER A 45 9.84 -4.48 6.46
CA SER A 45 10.75 -3.37 6.13
C SER A 45 10.00 -2.04 6.09
N LYS A 46 10.74 -0.97 6.31
CA LYS A 46 10.34 0.42 6.14
C LYS A 46 10.35 0.86 4.69
N PHE A 47 10.82 0.03 3.76
CA PHE A 47 10.55 0.25 2.34
C PHE A 47 9.10 -0.12 1.98
N TYR A 48 8.46 0.74 1.19
CA TYR A 48 7.10 0.56 0.68
C TYR A 48 7.14 0.56 -0.85
N PRO A 49 7.14 -0.62 -1.50
CA PRO A 49 7.18 -0.70 -2.96
C PRO A 49 5.92 -0.11 -3.59
N VAL A 50 6.09 0.78 -4.56
CA VAL A 50 5.02 1.44 -5.30
C VAL A 50 5.33 1.35 -6.78
N VAL A 51 4.33 0.98 -7.58
CA VAL A 51 4.44 0.96 -9.03
C VAL A 51 4.20 2.37 -9.56
N ALA A 52 5.24 3.01 -10.08
CA ALA A 52 5.15 4.36 -10.63
C ALA A 52 4.99 4.32 -12.16
N ASN A 53 4.16 5.21 -12.69
CA ASN A 53 4.03 5.49 -14.13
C ASN A 53 3.76 4.26 -15.03
N ALA A 54 3.08 3.25 -14.49
CA ALA A 54 2.63 2.11 -15.29
C ALA A 54 1.54 2.54 -16.28
N ASN A 55 1.77 2.28 -17.57
CA ASN A 55 0.75 2.48 -18.60
C ASN A 55 -0.39 1.45 -18.46
N ASP A 56 -1.45 1.61 -19.24
CA ASP A 56 -2.63 0.73 -19.13
C ASP A 56 -2.32 -0.74 -19.45
N THR A 57 -1.44 -1.03 -20.41
CA THR A 57 -1.02 -2.40 -20.73
C THR A 57 -0.29 -3.07 -19.56
N VAL A 58 0.63 -2.36 -18.88
CA VAL A 58 1.31 -2.88 -17.69
C VAL A 58 0.32 -3.04 -16.53
N ARG A 59 -0.65 -2.13 -16.38
CA ARG A 59 -1.70 -2.21 -15.35
C ARG A 59 -2.61 -3.41 -15.55
N GLU A 60 -2.98 -3.72 -16.80
CA GLU A 60 -3.77 -4.91 -17.15
C GLU A 60 -3.03 -6.20 -16.77
N GLU A 61 -1.76 -6.33 -17.15
CA GLU A 61 -0.93 -7.50 -16.80
C GLU A 61 -0.75 -7.64 -15.27
N LEU A 62 -0.59 -6.53 -14.55
CA LEU A 62 -0.59 -6.53 -13.09
C LEU A 62 -1.94 -6.99 -12.51
N LEU A 63 -3.06 -6.50 -13.04
CA LEU A 63 -4.39 -6.90 -12.58
C LEU A 63 -4.63 -8.40 -12.77
N GLU A 64 -4.25 -8.97 -13.91
CA GLU A 64 -4.35 -10.41 -14.18
C GLU A 64 -3.57 -11.24 -13.14
N LEU A 65 -2.43 -10.72 -12.66
CA LEU A 65 -1.68 -11.35 -11.60
C LEU A 65 -2.32 -11.18 -10.21
N LEU A 66 -2.94 -10.03 -9.94
CA LEU A 66 -3.44 -9.67 -8.62
C LEU A 66 -4.79 -10.33 -8.30
N MET A 67 -5.72 -10.37 -9.27
CA MET A 67 -7.08 -10.85 -9.03
C MET A 67 -7.14 -12.29 -8.49
N PRO A 68 -6.44 -13.29 -9.06
CA PRO A 68 -6.50 -14.66 -8.54
C PRO A 68 -5.93 -14.82 -7.12
N ARG A 69 -5.14 -13.85 -6.67
CA ARG A 69 -4.49 -13.84 -5.35
C ARG A 69 -5.28 -13.03 -4.31
N GLY A 70 -6.32 -12.29 -4.73
CA GLY A 70 -7.00 -11.32 -3.87
C GLY A 70 -6.04 -10.25 -3.35
N ASP A 71 -5.08 -9.86 -4.18
CA ASP A 71 -3.93 -9.06 -3.79
C ASP A 71 -4.01 -7.64 -4.36
N VAL A 72 -3.30 -6.69 -3.75
CA VAL A 72 -3.39 -5.27 -4.11
C VAL A 72 -2.02 -4.60 -4.02
N LEU A 73 -1.70 -3.76 -5.02
CA LEU A 73 -0.50 -2.93 -5.05
C LEU A 73 -0.87 -1.46 -4.96
N MET A 74 0.04 -0.62 -4.46
CA MET A 74 -0.07 0.82 -4.61
C MET A 74 0.53 1.25 -5.96
N LEU A 75 -0.20 2.07 -6.71
CA LEU A 75 0.26 2.76 -7.90
C LEU A 75 0.42 4.25 -7.62
N CYS A 76 1.32 4.89 -8.35
CA CYS A 76 1.39 6.33 -8.41
C CYS A 76 1.76 6.85 -9.81
N ALA A 77 1.53 8.14 -10.00
CA ALA A 77 2.16 8.92 -11.07
C ALA A 77 3.21 9.86 -10.45
N LEU A 78 4.36 9.99 -11.12
CA LEU A 78 5.42 10.93 -10.77
C LEU A 78 5.48 12.04 -11.82
N ASP A 79 5.76 13.26 -11.39
CA ASP A 79 6.13 14.35 -12.30
C ASP A 79 7.64 14.38 -12.61
N GLU A 80 8.08 15.37 -13.39
CA GLU A 80 9.49 15.54 -13.76
C GLU A 80 10.42 15.84 -12.57
N ALA A 81 9.87 16.17 -11.39
CA ALA A 81 10.61 16.43 -10.17
C ALA A 81 10.54 15.25 -9.18
N ASP A 82 10.13 14.07 -9.64
CA ASP A 82 9.89 12.87 -8.84
C ASP A 82 8.83 13.07 -7.74
N ALA A 83 7.96 14.07 -7.87
CA ALA A 83 6.87 14.29 -6.94
C ALA A 83 5.67 13.42 -7.33
N VAL A 84 5.05 12.80 -6.33
CA VAL A 84 3.82 12.03 -6.53
C VAL A 84 2.67 12.98 -6.80
N THR A 85 1.99 12.83 -7.94
CA THR A 85 0.85 13.66 -8.33
C THR A 85 -0.50 12.96 -8.21
N MET A 86 -0.48 11.64 -8.08
CA MET A 86 -1.66 10.79 -7.94
C MET A 86 -1.22 9.46 -7.32
N ALA A 87 -2.05 8.89 -6.45
CA ALA A 87 -1.86 7.54 -5.95
C ALA A 87 -3.18 6.77 -5.85
N ALA A 88 -3.15 5.48 -6.19
CA ALA A 88 -4.33 4.63 -6.08
C ALA A 88 -3.94 3.15 -5.92
N PRO A 89 -4.72 2.37 -5.16
CA PRO A 89 -4.53 0.92 -5.14
C PRO A 89 -5.01 0.28 -6.45
N LEU A 90 -4.22 -0.66 -6.97
CA LEU A 90 -4.56 -1.55 -8.08
C LEU A 90 -4.83 -2.96 -7.55
N GLY A 91 -5.95 -3.53 -7.96
CA GLY A 91 -6.47 -4.80 -7.44
C GLY A 91 -7.78 -4.59 -6.68
N GLU A 92 -8.28 -5.66 -6.07
CA GLU A 92 -9.57 -5.66 -5.39
C GLU A 92 -9.39 -5.67 -3.87
N LEU A 93 -9.81 -4.58 -3.21
CA LEU A 93 -10.02 -4.55 -1.77
C LEU A 93 -11.46 -4.95 -1.49
N ASP A 94 -11.68 -5.82 -0.51
CA ASP A 94 -13.04 -6.08 -0.04
C ASP A 94 -13.71 -4.76 0.41
N PRO A 95 -15.05 -4.65 0.37
CA PRO A 95 -15.73 -3.37 0.68
C PRO A 95 -15.36 -2.77 2.04
N LYS A 96 -15.02 -3.59 3.03
CA LYS A 96 -14.64 -3.10 4.36
C LYS A 96 -13.17 -2.71 4.43
N GLN A 97 -12.29 -3.39 3.72
CA GLN A 97 -10.91 -2.93 3.52
C GLN A 97 -10.85 -1.62 2.74
N ARG A 98 -11.61 -1.50 1.64
CA ARG A 98 -11.75 -0.28 0.84
C ARG A 98 -12.16 0.90 1.72
N LEU A 99 -13.28 0.75 2.46
CA LEU A 99 -13.71 1.78 3.39
C LEU A 99 -12.62 2.15 4.40
N THR A 100 -11.93 1.14 4.97
CA THR A 100 -10.87 1.42 5.95
C THR A 100 -9.70 2.19 5.33
N PHE A 101 -9.34 1.86 4.09
CA PHE A 101 -8.30 2.57 3.34
C PHE A 101 -8.71 4.03 3.10
N ASP A 102 -9.94 4.26 2.66
CA ASP A 102 -10.48 5.60 2.40
C ASP A 102 -10.51 6.43 3.70
N LEU A 103 -10.94 5.84 4.82
CA LEU A 103 -10.93 6.50 6.13
C LEU A 103 -9.52 6.87 6.60
N VAL A 104 -8.51 6.04 6.33
CA VAL A 104 -7.11 6.41 6.66
C VAL A 104 -6.67 7.62 5.84
N HIS A 105 -7.09 7.73 4.57
CA HIS A 105 -6.80 8.87 3.70
C HIS A 105 -7.53 10.14 4.13
N GLU A 106 -8.81 10.02 4.50
CA GLU A 106 -9.61 11.13 4.99
C GLU A 106 -9.06 11.72 6.30
N HIS A 107 -8.64 10.85 7.23
CA HIS A 107 -8.15 11.28 8.54
C HIS A 107 -6.68 11.73 8.55
N GLY A 108 -5.90 11.34 7.55
CA GLY A 108 -4.45 11.55 7.49
C GLY A 108 -3.64 10.70 8.49
N GLU A 109 -4.09 10.56 9.74
CA GLU A 109 -3.54 9.59 10.68
C GLU A 109 -4.63 9.10 11.65
N THR A 110 -4.75 7.78 11.81
CA THR A 110 -5.78 7.17 12.66
C THR A 110 -5.28 5.93 13.39
N ASP A 111 -6.13 5.37 14.26
CA ASP A 111 -5.95 4.07 14.88
C ASP A 111 -7.28 3.32 15.03
N ALA A 112 -7.21 2.04 15.37
CA ALA A 112 -8.42 1.22 15.53
C ALA A 112 -9.38 1.73 16.62
N GLY A 113 -8.87 2.42 17.63
CA GLY A 113 -9.68 3.03 18.68
C GLY A 113 -10.42 4.27 18.19
N ALA A 114 -9.77 5.12 17.40
CA ALA A 114 -10.37 6.28 16.75
C ALA A 114 -11.47 5.83 15.79
N LEU A 115 -11.17 4.91 14.86
CA LEU A 115 -12.17 4.37 13.93
C LEU A 115 -13.34 3.69 14.65
N MET A 116 -13.08 2.98 15.75
CA MET A 116 -14.14 2.37 16.55
C MET A 116 -15.06 3.41 17.20
N ARG A 117 -14.50 4.49 17.76
CA ARG A 117 -15.31 5.55 18.40
C ARG A 117 -16.20 6.27 17.40
N GLU A 118 -15.70 6.52 16.20
CA GLU A 118 -16.38 7.33 15.19
C GLU A 118 -17.30 6.51 14.29
N TYR A 119 -16.82 5.38 13.78
CA TYR A 119 -17.52 4.58 12.77
C TYR A 119 -18.01 3.21 13.27
N GLY A 120 -17.67 2.81 14.51
CA GLY A 120 -18.04 1.49 15.03
C GLY A 120 -19.54 1.20 14.97
N LYS A 121 -20.37 2.19 15.32
CA LYS A 121 -21.84 2.06 15.27
C LYS A 121 -22.38 1.98 13.84
N SER A 122 -21.95 2.87 12.94
CA SER A 122 -22.42 2.90 11.55
C SER A 122 -21.98 1.66 10.78
N GLU A 123 -20.79 1.14 11.07
CA GLU A 123 -20.22 -0.04 10.42
C GLU A 123 -20.62 -1.36 11.08
N GLY A 124 -21.46 -1.33 12.12
CA GLY A 124 -21.87 -2.53 12.85
C GLY A 124 -20.73 -3.26 13.56
N VAL A 125 -19.61 -2.58 13.81
CA VAL A 125 -18.42 -3.12 14.47
C VAL A 125 -18.52 -2.87 15.98
N LYS A 126 -18.48 -3.95 16.77
CA LYS A 126 -18.63 -3.87 18.24
C LYS A 126 -17.31 -3.77 19.01
N HIS A 127 -16.19 -4.14 18.38
CA HIS A 127 -14.88 -4.20 19.01
C HIS A 127 -13.79 -3.69 18.09
N THR A 128 -12.75 -3.08 18.67
CA THR A 128 -11.57 -2.56 17.96
C THR A 128 -10.81 -3.63 17.19
N THR A 129 -10.95 -4.92 17.54
CA THR A 129 -10.28 -6.04 16.86
C THR A 129 -10.54 -6.08 15.36
N ALA A 130 -11.77 -5.80 14.92
CA ALA A 130 -12.07 -5.81 13.48
C ALA A 130 -11.34 -4.69 12.74
N TRP A 131 -11.30 -3.48 13.31
CA TRP A 131 -10.54 -2.36 12.77
C TRP A 131 -9.04 -2.63 12.77
N ASN A 132 -8.49 -3.19 13.85
CA ASN A 132 -7.09 -3.61 13.92
C ASN A 132 -6.73 -4.58 12.80
N ASN A 133 -7.57 -5.59 12.54
CA ASN A 133 -7.31 -6.57 11.49
C ASN A 133 -7.33 -5.93 10.10
N ARG A 134 -8.28 -5.03 9.82
CA ARG A 134 -8.36 -4.30 8.54
C ARG A 134 -7.14 -3.40 8.33
N LEU A 135 -6.78 -2.60 9.34
CA LEU A 135 -5.62 -1.70 9.29
C LEU A 135 -4.30 -2.47 9.14
N ALA A 136 -4.11 -3.56 9.90
CA ALA A 136 -2.93 -4.40 9.79
C ALA A 136 -2.84 -5.09 8.42
N SER A 137 -3.98 -5.50 7.85
CA SER A 137 -4.03 -6.08 6.51
C SER A 137 -3.61 -5.05 5.44
N LEU A 138 -4.13 -3.82 5.48
CA LEU A 138 -3.71 -2.74 4.58
C LEU A 138 -2.20 -2.43 4.73
N ALA A 139 -1.67 -2.39 5.95
CA ALA A 139 -0.25 -2.16 6.20
C ALA A 139 0.65 -3.31 5.71
N SER A 140 0.15 -4.55 5.78
CA SER A 140 0.85 -5.73 5.24
C SER A 140 0.95 -5.70 3.72
N LEU A 141 -0.09 -5.20 3.05
CA LEU A 141 -0.10 -4.94 1.60
C LEU A 141 0.78 -3.73 1.21
N GLY A 142 1.20 -2.91 2.19
CA GLY A 142 1.97 -1.69 1.95
C GLY A 142 1.12 -0.52 1.46
N LEU A 143 -0.21 -0.56 1.65
CA LEU A 143 -1.12 0.49 1.21
C LEU A 143 -1.22 1.66 2.18
N VAL A 144 -0.89 1.41 3.45
CA VAL A 144 -0.82 2.42 4.52
C VAL A 144 0.44 2.18 5.35
N ILE A 145 0.96 3.23 5.96
CA ILE A 145 2.12 3.15 6.82
C ILE A 145 1.67 2.86 8.25
N GLU A 146 2.21 1.79 8.84
CA GLU A 146 2.04 1.47 10.26
C GLU A 146 3.24 2.00 11.06
N THR A 147 2.98 2.76 12.12
CA THR A 147 3.97 3.16 13.11
C THR A 147 3.55 2.72 14.51
N SER A 148 4.53 2.31 15.33
CA SER A 148 4.29 1.97 16.73
C SER A 148 4.37 3.22 17.60
N GLN A 149 3.33 3.47 18.39
CA GLN A 149 3.28 4.53 19.38
C GLN A 149 3.01 3.92 20.76
N GLY A 150 4.09 3.56 21.46
CA GLY A 150 4.01 2.81 22.72
C GLY A 150 3.42 1.42 22.51
N ARG A 151 2.27 1.14 23.14
CA ARG A 151 1.54 -0.13 22.98
C ARG A 151 0.49 -0.11 21.85
N ALA A 152 0.23 1.08 21.29
CA ALA A 152 -0.74 1.27 20.21
C ALA A 152 -0.04 1.37 18.85
N LYS A 153 -0.81 1.17 17.79
CA LYS A 153 -0.38 1.35 16.41
C LYS A 153 -1.12 2.52 15.80
N ARG A 154 -0.42 3.33 15.01
CA ARG A 154 -0.96 4.42 14.21
C ARG A 154 -0.80 4.08 12.75
N TYR A 155 -1.78 4.51 11.96
CA TYR A 155 -1.85 4.25 10.53
C TYR A 155 -2.07 5.56 9.80
N ARG A 156 -1.28 5.79 8.76
CA ARG A 156 -1.39 6.97 7.88
C ARG A 156 -1.28 6.58 6.40
N PRO A 157 -1.77 7.40 5.48
CA PRO A 157 -1.55 7.20 4.05
C PRO A 157 -0.08 7.05 3.70
N LEU A 158 0.19 6.28 2.63
CA LEU A 158 1.53 6.23 2.07
C LEU A 158 1.93 7.57 1.43
N PHE A 159 0.96 8.26 0.82
CA PHE A 159 1.10 9.58 0.22
C PHE A 159 0.02 10.52 0.75
N GLU A 160 0.39 11.77 1.03
CA GLU A 160 -0.52 12.78 1.57
C GLU A 160 -0.92 13.76 0.45
N GLY A 161 -2.21 14.08 0.35
CA GLY A 161 -2.72 15.17 -0.51
C GLY A 161 -2.70 14.90 -2.02
N VAL A 162 -2.70 13.63 -2.44
CA VAL A 162 -2.66 13.18 -3.85
C VAL A 162 -3.79 12.23 -4.20
#